data_AF-A0A521TC28-F1
#
_entry.id   AF-A0A521TC28-F1
#
_cell.length_a   1.000
_cell.length_b   1.000
_cell.length_c   1.000
_cell.angle_alpha   90.00
_cell.angle_beta   90.00
_cell.angle_gamma   90.00
#
_symmetry.space_group_name_H-M   'P 1'
#
loop_
_entity.id
_entity.type
_entity.pdbx_description
1 polymer ?
#
loop_
_entity_poly.entity_id
_entity_poly.type
_entity_poly.pdbx_seq_one_letter_code
_entity_poly.pdbx_strand_id
1 'polypeptide(L)' 'MSNELIDFVLVSVALLGIGIYGLSVKRNAIRMLFAVEIIINAANLNLVA' A
#
# COMPACT_ATOMS: atom_id res chain seq x y z
N MET A 1 14.07 15.34 -16.34
CA MET A 1 13.18 15.56 -15.18
C MET A 1 12.38 14.28 -14.99
N SER A 2 12.63 13.55 -13.91
CA SER A 2 11.75 12.45 -13.49
C SER A 2 10.38 13.03 -13.17
N ASN A 3 9.32 12.29 -13.51
CA ASN A 3 7.97 12.74 -13.20
C ASN A 3 7.66 12.29 -11.76
N GLU A 4 8.02 13.13 -10.79
CA GLU A 4 7.97 12.82 -9.35
C GLU A 4 6.61 12.27 -8.90
N LEU A 5 5.51 12.78 -9.47
CA LEU A 5 4.15 12.28 -9.23
C LEU A 5 3.97 10.81 -9.63
N ILE A 6 4.53 10.39 -10.78
CA ILE A 6 4.47 8.99 -11.22
C ILE A 6 5.22 8.08 -10.24
N ASP A 7 6.35 8.55 -9.69
CA ASP A 7 7.14 7.75 -8.76
C ASP A 7 6.35 7.49 -7.47
N PHE A 8 5.66 8.51 -6.92
CA PHE A 8 4.79 8.34 -5.76
C PHE A 8 3.59 7.43 -6.04
N VAL A 9 2.96 7.56 -7.21
CA VAL A 9 1.84 6.70 -7.61
C VAL A 9 2.29 5.25 -7.82
N LEU A 10 3.47 5.02 -8.38
CA LEU A 10 4.02 3.66 -8.52
C LEU A 10 4.25 3.00 -7.16
N VAL A 11 4.81 3.74 -6.20
CA VAL A 11 5.01 3.25 -4.83
C VAL A 11 3.67 2.98 -4.15
N SER A 12 2.68 3.87 -4.30
CA SER A 12 1.37 3.68 -3.67
C SER A 12 0.66 2.44 -4.22
N VAL A 13 0.70 2.21 -5.55
CA VAL A 13 0.13 1.03 -6.19
C VAL A 13 0.84 -0.25 -5.74
N ALA A 14 2.17 -0.23 -5.63
CA ALA A 14 2.94 -1.37 -5.13
C ALA A 14 2.55 -1.74 -3.69
N LEU A 15 2.45 -0.73 -2.80
CA LEU A 15 2.02 -0.92 -1.42
C LEU A 15 0.59 -1.44 -1.32
N LEU A 16 -0.33 -0.90 -2.14
CA LEU A 16 -1.72 -1.38 -2.20
C LEU A 16 -1.78 -2.86 -2.59
N GLY A 17 -1.02 -3.27 -3.61
CA GLY A 17 -0.94 -4.68 -4.02
C GLY A 17 -0.40 -5.60 -2.93
N ILE A 18 0.66 -5.18 -2.23
CA ILE A 18 1.24 -5.92 -1.09
C ILE A 18 0.22 -6.06 0.04
N GLY A 19 -0.49 -4.98 0.37
CA GLY A 19 -1.52 -4.97 1.40
C GLY A 19 -2.68 -5.91 1.07
N ILE A 20 -3.20 -5.87 -0.16
CA ILE A 20 -4.28 -6.78 -0.62
C ILE A 20 -3.82 -8.24 -0.57
N TYR A 21 -2.59 -8.53 -1.02
CA TYR A 21 -2.02 -9.88 -0.94
C TYR A 21 -1.89 -10.34 0.52
N GLY A 22 -1.41 -9.47 1.41
CA GLY A 22 -1.32 -9.73 2.84
C GLY A 22 -2.67 -10.03 3.48
N LEU A 23 -3.73 -9.33 3.07
CA LEU A 23 -5.08 -9.59 3.56
C LEU A 23 -5.67 -10.90 3.01
N SER A 24 -5.37 -11.23 1.76
CA SER A 24 -5.94 -12.40 1.07
C SER A 24 -5.32 -13.73 1.50
N VAL A 25 -4.03 -13.73 1.85
CA VAL A 25 -3.27 -14.98 2.10
C VAL A 25 -3.10 -15.29 3.58
N LYS A 26 -3.14 -14.29 4.45
CA LYS A 26 -2.79 -14.49 5.87
C LYS A 26 -4.03 -14.86 6.68
N ARG A 27 -3.91 -15.94 7.45
CA ARG A 27 -4.98 -16.43 8.34
C ARG A 27 -4.86 -15.91 9.78
N ASN A 28 -3.76 -15.22 10.10
CA ASN A 28 -3.53 -14.61 11.41
C ASN A 28 -4.03 -13.16 11.41
N ALA A 29 -4.97 -12.85 12.31
CA ALA A 29 -5.56 -11.52 12.45
C ALA A 29 -4.52 -10.41 12.66
N ILE A 30 -3.50 -10.64 13.50
CA ILE A 30 -2.44 -9.65 13.73
C ILE A 30 -1.69 -9.34 12.42
N ARG A 31 -1.43 -10.36 11.59
CA ARG A 31 -0.76 -10.17 10.31
C ARG A 31 -1.65 -9.49 9.28
N MET A 32 -2.96 -9.72 9.35
CA MET A 32 -3.93 -8.99 8.52
C MET A 32 -4.00 -7.51 8.91
N LEU A 33 -3.87 -7.17 10.21
CA LEU A 33 -3.80 -5.77 10.65
C LEU A 33 -2.61 -5.03 10.04
N PHE A 34 -1.42 -5.63 10.03
CA PHE A 34 -0.26 -5.04 9.34
C PHE A 34 -0.53 -4.83 7.84
N ALA A 35 -1.24 -5.76 7.18
CA ALA A 35 -1.62 -5.60 5.78
C ALA A 35 -2.60 -4.44 5.58
N VAL A 36 -3.54 -4.24 6.51
CA VAL A 36 -4.46 -3.08 6.50
C VAL A 36 -3.71 -1.77 6.72
N GLU A 37 -2.76 -1.71 7.65
CA GLU A 37 -1.91 -0.53 7.85
C GLU A 37 -1.11 -0.17 6.59
N ILE A 38 -0.62 -1.17 5.85
CA ILE A 38 0.05 -0.96 4.55
C ILE A 38 -0.92 -0.36 3.52
N ILE A 39 -2.16 -0.84 3.43
CA ILE A 39 -3.19 -0.29 2.52
C ILE A 39 -3.50 1.17 2.87
N ILE A 40 -3.67 1.47 4.16
CA ILE A 40 -3.95 2.83 4.63
C ILE A 40 -2.77 3.76 4.30
N ASN A 41 -1.54 3.32 4.51
CA ASN A 41 -0.36 4.10 4.14
C ASN A 41 -0.23 4.31 2.63
N ALA A 42 -0.59 3.32 1.80
CA ALA A 42 -0.66 3.47 0.35
C ALA A 42 -1.68 4.54 -0.06
N ALA A 43 -2.87 4.53 0.54
CA ALA A 43 -3.90 5.55 0.29
C ALA A 43 -3.42 6.94 0.72
N ASN A 44 -2.81 7.06 1.90
CA ASN A 44 -2.26 8.33 2.39
C ASN A 44 -1.17 8.88 1.46
N LEU A 45 -0.32 8.02 0.90
CA LEU A 45 0.70 8.45 -0.07
C LEU A 45 0.05 9.06 -1.33
N ASN A 46 -1.04 8.47 -1.81
CA ASN A 46 -1.77 8.98 -2.97
C ASN A 46 -2.58 10.27 -2.68
N LEU A 47 -2.90 10.55 -1.41
CA LEU A 47 -3.58 11.78 -1.01
C LEU A 47 -2.63 12.98 -0.84
N VAL A 48 -1.34 12.70 -0.60
CA VAL A 48 -0.31 13.73 -0.34
C VAL A 48 0.52 14.05 -1.59
N ALA A 49 0.68 13.09 -2.50
CA ALA A 49 1.37 13.26 -3.77
C ALA A 49 0.63 14.20 -4.73
#